data_AF-A0A954F430-F1
#
_entry.id   AF-A0A954F430-F1
#
_cell.length_a   1.000
_cell.length_b   1.000
_cell.length_c   1.000
_cell.angle_alpha   90.00
_cell.angle_beta   90.00
_cell.angle_gamma   90.00
#
_symmetry.space_group_name_H-M   'P 1'
#
loop_
_entity.id
_entity.type
_entity.pdbx_description
1 polymer ?
#
loop_
_entity_poly.entity_id
_entity_poly.type
_entity_poly.pdbx_seq_one_letter_code
_entity_poly.pdbx_strand_id
1 'polypeptide(L)'
;MMRSKLTLCLAPLVVLAASACNNTSTNHAAAHTPGDILRNPAPGSIAPVFVSFNAAGRAPQLRLSNTAFGRLVDVYAQDAMGRTVPVVNEVLIRTGLQTDTDNYILTTDKVTGQQNLLIPRNVEDPAGLEAFDILLKAATEGLELVFDNGFGQTGFYSMVPRNATLALTFDDLIDPATLNSKNVKVLVGIPAVVPFSCRILPDPVFGDIQDFDGDGQEEFYTSRVLIDFAVNSFESFSASPALPIEPEGLPASIDQNHDNVNVRIPTMINGVYGQTTLLTNLTGHGL
;
A
#
# COMPACT_ATOMS: atom_id res chain seq x y z
N MET A 1 -19.64 -68.72 -49.12
CA MET A 1 -19.05 -67.49 -49.70
C MET A 1 -19.30 -66.36 -48.71
N MET A 2 -18.57 -66.16 -47.61
CA MET A 2 -17.13 -65.91 -47.37
C MET A 2 -16.65 -64.53 -47.83
N ARG A 3 -16.63 -63.59 -46.87
CA ARG A 3 -15.85 -62.32 -46.66
C ARG A 3 -16.69 -61.50 -45.65
N SER A 4 -16.20 -60.83 -44.61
CA SER A 4 -14.90 -60.31 -44.25
C SER A 4 -14.87 -60.07 -42.73
N LYS A 5 -13.69 -60.12 -42.11
CA LYS A 5 -13.43 -59.78 -40.71
C LYS A 5 -13.47 -58.25 -40.51
N LEU A 6 -13.93 -57.77 -39.36
CA LEU A 6 -13.36 -56.58 -38.73
C LEU A 6 -13.39 -56.74 -37.20
N THR A 7 -12.21 -56.73 -36.61
CA THR A 7 -11.92 -56.79 -35.18
C THR A 7 -11.88 -55.37 -34.64
N LEU A 8 -12.61 -55.07 -33.57
CA LEU A 8 -12.42 -53.84 -32.79
C LEU A 8 -12.05 -54.24 -31.35
N CYS A 9 -10.82 -53.91 -30.93
CA CYS A 9 -10.33 -54.04 -29.57
C CYS A 9 -11.01 -53.01 -28.66
N LEU A 10 -11.55 -53.46 -27.52
CA LEU A 10 -12.00 -52.59 -26.44
C LEU A 10 -11.06 -52.79 -25.24
N ALA A 11 -10.29 -51.75 -24.91
CA ALA A 11 -9.44 -51.71 -23.73
C ALA A 11 -10.21 -51.10 -22.54
N PRO A 12 -10.15 -51.68 -21.32
CA PRO A 12 -10.69 -51.02 -20.14
C PRO A 12 -9.68 -50.03 -19.55
N LEU A 13 -10.11 -48.78 -19.41
CA LEU A 13 -9.39 -47.69 -18.76
C LEU A 13 -9.51 -47.85 -17.23
N VAL A 14 -8.41 -48.23 -16.57
CA VAL A 14 -8.31 -48.25 -15.10
C VAL A 14 -7.84 -46.86 -14.66
N VAL A 15 -8.74 -46.10 -14.02
CA VAL A 15 -8.41 -44.81 -13.39
C VAL A 15 -7.85 -45.10 -11.99
N LEU A 16 -6.52 -45.01 -11.83
CA LEU A 16 -5.89 -44.92 -10.52
C LEU A 16 -6.19 -43.54 -9.91
N ALA A 17 -7.05 -43.50 -8.90
CA ALA A 17 -7.15 -42.36 -8.00
C ALA A 17 -5.96 -42.39 -7.02
N ALA A 18 -4.86 -41.78 -7.42
CA ALA A 18 -3.81 -41.35 -6.51
C ALA A 18 -4.09 -39.89 -6.13
N SER A 19 -4.55 -39.67 -4.90
CA SER A 19 -4.52 -38.34 -4.27
C SER A 19 -3.98 -38.51 -2.86
N ALA A 20 -2.67 -38.72 -2.80
CA ALA A 20 -1.86 -38.41 -1.63
C ALA A 20 -1.22 -37.04 -1.89
N CYS A 21 -1.58 -36.05 -1.07
CA CYS A 21 -0.70 -35.00 -0.58
C CYS A 21 -1.50 -34.21 0.45
N ASN A 22 -1.45 -34.72 1.68
CA ASN A 22 -1.86 -34.02 2.87
C ASN A 22 -0.82 -32.93 3.15
N ASN A 23 -0.93 -31.80 2.44
CA ASN A 23 -0.19 -30.58 2.80
C ASN A 23 -1.02 -29.87 3.87
N THR A 24 -0.74 -30.15 5.13
CA THR A 24 -0.96 -29.18 6.22
C THR A 24 0.02 -28.02 6.03
N SER A 25 -0.17 -27.22 4.99
CA SER A 25 0.03 -25.79 5.12
C SER A 25 -1.27 -25.28 5.73
N THR A 26 -1.22 -24.70 6.93
CA THR A 26 -2.28 -23.76 7.29
C THR A 26 -2.19 -22.66 6.25
N ASN A 27 -3.01 -22.77 5.20
CA ASN A 27 -3.26 -21.66 4.30
C ASN A 27 -3.90 -20.61 5.22
N HIS A 28 -3.09 -19.70 5.71
CA HIS A 28 -3.58 -18.49 6.34
C HIS A 28 -4.18 -17.67 5.21
N ALA A 29 -5.41 -18.03 4.85
CA ALA A 29 -6.17 -17.29 3.87
C ALA A 29 -6.46 -15.92 4.46
N ALA A 30 -6.42 -14.90 3.61
CA ALA A 30 -6.95 -13.59 3.90
C ALA A 30 -8.38 -13.69 4.46
N ALA A 31 -8.78 -12.72 5.29
CA ALA A 31 -10.14 -12.66 5.82
C ALA A 31 -11.15 -12.45 4.68
N HIS A 32 -10.75 -11.66 3.67
CA HIS A 32 -11.54 -11.36 2.49
C HIS A 32 -10.79 -11.69 1.19
N THR A 33 -11.48 -11.69 0.05
CA THR A 33 -10.85 -12.05 -1.22
C THR A 33 -10.04 -10.87 -1.75
N PRO A 34 -8.75 -11.06 -2.12
CA PRO A 34 -7.98 -10.00 -2.75
C PRO A 34 -8.69 -9.43 -3.99
N GLY A 35 -8.84 -8.11 -4.03
CA GLY A 35 -9.56 -7.39 -5.06
C GLY A 35 -10.97 -6.93 -4.65
N ASP A 36 -11.52 -7.48 -3.56
CA ASP A 36 -12.78 -7.02 -2.97
C ASP A 36 -12.68 -5.55 -2.54
N ILE A 37 -13.83 -4.87 -2.54
CA ILE A 37 -13.98 -3.51 -2.05
C ILE A 37 -14.92 -3.56 -0.85
N LEU A 38 -14.37 -3.28 0.32
CA LEU A 38 -15.11 -3.27 1.59
C LEU A 38 -15.27 -1.83 2.08
N ARG A 39 -15.98 -1.67 3.20
CA ARG A 39 -16.08 -0.39 3.91
C ARG A 39 -15.22 -0.41 5.14
N ASN A 40 -14.48 0.67 5.35
CA ASN A 40 -13.73 0.84 6.58
C ASN A 40 -14.69 0.74 7.79
N PRO A 41 -14.40 -0.14 8.76
CA PRO A 41 -15.29 -0.41 9.89
C PRO A 41 -15.38 0.74 10.88
N ALA A 42 -14.53 1.77 10.76
CA ALA A 42 -14.55 2.95 11.61
C ALA A 42 -15.95 3.63 11.60
N PRO A 43 -16.51 4.00 12.76
CA PRO A 43 -17.85 4.57 12.85
C PRO A 43 -18.05 5.79 11.95
N GLY A 44 -19.05 5.72 11.05
CA GLY A 44 -19.39 6.80 10.13
C GLY A 44 -18.44 6.96 8.95
N SER A 45 -17.47 6.06 8.77
CA SER A 45 -16.59 6.06 7.61
C SER A 45 -17.31 5.55 6.37
N ILE A 46 -17.11 6.24 5.26
CA ILE A 46 -17.52 5.80 3.91
C ILE A 46 -16.31 5.40 3.05
N ALA A 47 -15.11 5.44 3.63
CA ALA A 47 -13.87 5.13 2.94
C ALA A 47 -13.89 3.66 2.45
N PRO A 48 -13.56 3.41 1.18
CA PRO A 48 -13.38 2.05 0.70
C PRO A 48 -12.09 1.46 1.24
N VAL A 49 -12.12 0.17 1.51
CA VAL A 49 -10.94 -0.67 1.72
C VAL A 49 -10.78 -1.57 0.51
N PHE A 50 -9.68 -1.42 -0.21
CA PHE A 50 -9.28 -2.28 -1.30
C PHE A 50 -8.50 -3.47 -0.72
N VAL A 51 -9.13 -4.64 -0.76
CA VAL A 51 -8.54 -5.86 -0.20
C VAL A 51 -7.32 -6.25 -1.00
N SER A 52 -6.15 -6.21 -0.36
CA SER A 52 -4.89 -6.61 -0.97
C SER A 52 -4.60 -8.09 -0.73
N PHE A 53 -3.65 -8.65 -1.48
CA PHE A 53 -3.15 -9.98 -1.16
C PHE A 53 -2.48 -9.96 0.22
N ASN A 54 -2.94 -10.82 1.12
CA ASN A 54 -2.42 -10.92 2.48
C ASN A 54 -2.65 -12.34 3.04
N ALA A 55 -2.03 -12.65 4.19
CA ALA A 55 -2.21 -13.90 4.91
C ALA A 55 -2.88 -13.68 6.28
N ALA A 56 -3.81 -12.72 6.36
CA ALA A 56 -4.52 -12.31 7.57
C ALA A 56 -3.58 -11.90 8.74
N GLY A 57 -2.41 -11.34 8.43
CA GLY A 57 -1.38 -10.97 9.41
C GLY A 57 -0.63 -12.17 10.01
N ARG A 58 -0.80 -13.37 9.44
CA ARG A 58 -0.27 -14.66 9.95
C ARG A 58 0.77 -15.29 9.04
N ALA A 59 1.33 -14.55 8.08
CA ALA A 59 2.46 -15.03 7.31
C ALA A 59 3.64 -15.39 8.24
N PRO A 60 4.40 -16.45 7.96
CA PRO A 60 5.56 -16.84 8.78
C PRO A 60 6.74 -15.88 8.65
N GLN A 61 6.71 -14.99 7.65
CA GLN A 61 7.71 -13.95 7.39
C GLN A 61 7.02 -12.83 6.63
N LEU A 62 7.34 -11.58 6.96
CA LEU A 62 6.88 -10.41 6.23
C LEU A 62 7.81 -10.16 5.03
N ARG A 63 7.29 -9.86 3.84
CA ARG A 63 8.13 -9.55 2.67
C ARG A 63 7.67 -8.29 1.97
N LEU A 64 8.63 -7.50 1.54
CA LEU A 64 8.40 -6.37 0.65
C LEU A 64 8.14 -6.92 -0.76
N SER A 65 6.91 -6.78 -1.24
CA SER A 65 6.47 -7.30 -2.54
C SER A 65 6.62 -6.29 -3.66
N ASN A 66 6.41 -5.00 -3.36
CA ASN A 66 6.48 -3.93 -4.35
C ASN A 66 6.88 -2.59 -3.72
N THR A 67 7.56 -1.76 -4.50
CA THR A 67 7.84 -0.36 -4.16
C THR A 67 7.45 0.54 -5.33
N ALA A 68 6.61 1.53 -5.06
CA ALA A 68 6.13 2.46 -6.06
C ALA A 68 5.99 3.86 -5.46
N PHE A 69 5.91 4.90 -6.29
CA PHE A 69 5.64 6.25 -5.83
C PHE A 69 4.44 6.88 -6.52
N GLY A 70 3.91 7.88 -5.85
CA GLY A 70 2.73 8.60 -6.29
C GLY A 70 2.67 9.98 -5.66
N ARG A 71 1.45 10.52 -5.70
CA ARG A 71 1.08 11.80 -5.12
C ARG A 71 0.09 11.54 -3.99
N LEU A 72 0.37 12.07 -2.81
CA LEU A 72 -0.54 11.98 -1.68
C LEU A 72 -1.64 13.03 -1.81
N VAL A 73 -2.89 12.60 -1.64
CA VAL A 73 -4.06 13.49 -1.70
C VAL A 73 -5.09 13.15 -0.63
N ASP A 74 -5.84 14.16 -0.21
CA ASP A 74 -7.09 13.96 0.53
C ASP A 74 -8.25 13.81 -0.46
N VAL A 75 -9.10 12.80 -0.23
CA VAL A 75 -10.15 12.41 -1.17
C VAL A 75 -11.51 12.89 -0.67
N TYR A 76 -12.21 13.55 -1.58
CA TYR A 76 -13.55 14.07 -1.37
C TYR A 76 -14.54 13.51 -2.40
N ALA A 77 -15.79 13.42 -2.00
CA ALA A 77 -16.93 13.06 -2.85
C ALA A 77 -18.01 14.14 -2.79
N GLN A 78 -19.19 13.86 -3.35
CA GLN A 78 -20.36 14.74 -3.24
C GLN A 78 -21.51 14.07 -2.46
N ASP A 79 -22.30 14.87 -1.76
CA ASP A 79 -23.59 14.45 -1.19
C ASP A 79 -24.73 14.56 -2.23
N ALA A 80 -25.97 14.22 -1.86
CA ALA A 80 -27.13 14.33 -2.74
C ALA A 80 -27.46 15.77 -3.18
N MET A 81 -26.89 16.77 -2.52
CA MET A 81 -27.04 18.18 -2.86
C MET A 81 -25.84 18.75 -3.64
N GLY A 82 -24.88 17.88 -4.02
CA GLY A 82 -23.68 18.26 -4.78
C GLY A 82 -22.61 18.95 -3.92
N ARG A 83 -22.71 18.91 -2.60
CA ARG A 83 -21.71 19.51 -1.71
C ARG A 83 -20.55 18.55 -1.51
N THR A 84 -19.35 19.10 -1.44
CA THR A 84 -18.13 18.34 -1.19
C THR A 84 -18.12 17.76 0.22
N VAL A 85 -17.93 16.45 0.34
CA VAL A 85 -17.81 15.73 1.62
C VAL A 85 -16.46 14.99 1.68
N PRO A 86 -15.75 15.02 2.82
CA PRO A 86 -14.51 14.26 2.97
C PRO A 86 -14.81 12.76 3.04
N VAL A 87 -13.98 11.95 2.38
CA VAL A 87 -14.11 10.49 2.39
C VAL A 87 -12.96 9.86 3.16
N VAL A 88 -11.74 10.16 2.74
CA VAL A 88 -10.52 9.57 3.28
C VAL A 88 -9.35 10.52 3.04
N ASN A 89 -8.48 10.65 4.02
CA ASN A 89 -7.28 11.48 3.92
C ASN A 89 -6.09 10.62 3.48
N GLU A 90 -5.03 11.24 2.97
CA GLU A 90 -3.72 10.59 2.78
C GLU A 90 -3.75 9.36 1.86
N VAL A 91 -4.45 9.47 0.73
CA VAL A 91 -4.48 8.43 -0.29
C VAL A 91 -3.39 8.67 -1.33
N LEU A 92 -2.61 7.63 -1.61
CA LEU A 92 -1.62 7.67 -2.68
C LEU A 92 -2.27 7.39 -4.04
N ILE A 93 -2.23 8.39 -4.93
CA ILE A 93 -2.72 8.30 -6.31
C ILE A 93 -1.56 8.35 -7.32
N ARG A 94 -1.82 7.89 -8.55
CA ARG A 94 -0.84 7.99 -9.64
C ARG A 94 -0.47 9.45 -9.94
N THR A 95 0.81 9.70 -10.18
CA THR A 95 1.39 11.02 -10.52
C THR A 95 0.79 11.65 -11.77
N GLY A 96 0.43 10.81 -12.76
CA GLY A 96 -0.13 11.23 -14.04
C GLY A 96 -1.61 11.56 -14.01
N LEU A 97 -2.29 11.47 -12.86
CA LEU A 97 -3.69 11.87 -12.75
C LEU A 97 -3.83 13.38 -13.00
N GLN A 98 -4.76 13.75 -13.88
CA GLN A 98 -5.05 15.13 -14.23
C GLN A 98 -6.51 15.43 -13.94
N THR A 99 -6.81 16.70 -13.69
CA THR A 99 -8.19 17.18 -13.62
C THR A 99 -8.88 16.98 -14.98
N ASP A 100 -10.06 16.37 -14.97
CA ASP A 100 -10.95 16.27 -16.11
C ASP A 100 -12.28 16.96 -15.79
N THR A 101 -13.25 16.88 -16.70
CA THR A 101 -14.56 17.53 -16.53
C THR A 101 -15.56 16.68 -15.74
N ASP A 102 -15.32 15.37 -15.60
CA ASP A 102 -16.36 14.40 -15.22
C ASP A 102 -16.00 13.46 -14.06
N ASN A 103 -14.74 13.07 -13.88
CA ASN A 103 -14.31 12.04 -12.93
C ASN A 103 -13.39 12.56 -11.83
N TYR A 104 -12.47 13.47 -12.14
CA TYR A 104 -11.42 13.88 -11.24
C TYR A 104 -11.22 15.39 -11.27
N ILE A 105 -11.31 16.02 -10.10
CA ILE A 105 -10.98 17.42 -9.91
C ILE A 105 -9.86 17.50 -8.87
N LEU A 106 -8.63 17.71 -9.34
CA LEU A 106 -7.48 17.94 -8.48
C LEU A 106 -7.36 19.42 -8.16
N THR A 107 -7.23 19.72 -6.88
CA THR A 107 -7.00 21.08 -6.38
C THR A 107 -5.85 21.09 -5.38
N THR A 108 -5.26 22.25 -5.16
CA THR A 108 -4.26 22.46 -4.12
C THR A 108 -4.78 23.55 -3.21
N ASP A 109 -4.83 23.25 -1.91
CA ASP A 109 -5.13 24.25 -0.90
C ASP A 109 -3.97 25.26 -0.87
N LYS A 110 -4.29 26.54 -1.10
CA LYS A 110 -3.29 27.60 -1.18
C LYS A 110 -2.68 27.96 0.17
N VAL A 111 -3.33 27.57 1.26
CA VAL A 111 -2.89 27.84 2.64
C VAL A 111 -2.01 26.70 3.13
N THR A 112 -2.47 25.46 3.00
CA THR A 112 -1.75 24.29 3.54
C THR A 112 -0.79 23.66 2.54
N GLY A 113 -0.96 23.90 1.23
CA GLY A 113 -0.22 23.22 0.17
C GLY A 113 -0.67 21.78 -0.07
N GLN A 114 -1.67 21.29 0.68
CA GLN A 114 -2.22 19.94 0.54
C GLN A 114 -2.96 19.79 -0.78
N GLN A 115 -2.89 18.60 -1.34
CA GLN A 115 -3.55 18.28 -2.60
C GLN A 115 -4.84 17.51 -2.32
N ASN A 116 -5.91 17.95 -2.97
CA ASN A 116 -7.24 17.39 -2.78
C ASN A 116 -7.73 16.80 -4.10
N LEU A 117 -8.23 15.57 -4.04
CA LEU A 117 -8.91 14.90 -5.14
C LEU A 117 -10.41 14.88 -4.86
N LEU A 118 -11.17 15.61 -5.66
CA LEU A 118 -12.63 15.50 -5.68
C LEU A 118 -13.05 14.54 -6.80
N ILE A 119 -13.79 13.50 -6.43
CA ILE A 119 -14.51 12.64 -7.35
C ILE A 119 -16.00 13.04 -7.28
N PRO A 120 -16.56 13.70 -8.31
CA PRO A 120 -17.91 14.28 -8.25
C PRO A 120 -18.98 13.21 -8.44
N ARG A 121 -19.09 12.31 -7.45
CA ARG A 121 -20.09 11.24 -7.38
C ARG A 121 -20.84 11.37 -6.06
N ASN A 122 -22.16 11.16 -6.13
CA ASN A 122 -23.01 11.17 -4.96
C ASN A 122 -22.82 9.88 -4.15
N VAL A 123 -22.16 9.96 -2.99
CA VAL A 123 -21.88 8.78 -2.15
C VAL A 123 -23.05 8.38 -1.25
N GLU A 124 -24.12 9.19 -1.19
CA GLU A 124 -25.37 8.83 -0.48
C GLU A 124 -26.27 7.92 -1.34
N ASP A 125 -26.05 7.87 -2.65
CA ASP A 125 -26.73 6.96 -3.58
C ASP A 125 -25.87 5.71 -3.84
N PRO A 126 -26.41 4.48 -3.73
CA PRO A 126 -25.63 3.25 -3.93
C PRO A 126 -24.89 3.19 -5.27
N ALA A 127 -25.52 3.63 -6.36
CA ALA A 127 -24.87 3.61 -7.69
C ALA A 127 -23.75 4.66 -7.80
N GLY A 128 -23.94 5.84 -7.19
CA GLY A 128 -22.91 6.86 -7.11
C GLY A 128 -21.74 6.44 -6.23
N LEU A 129 -21.98 5.72 -5.14
CA LEU A 129 -20.96 5.16 -4.27
C LEU A 129 -20.12 4.08 -4.99
N GLU A 130 -20.76 3.15 -5.70
CA GLU A 130 -20.05 2.14 -6.50
C GLU A 130 -19.18 2.79 -7.59
N ALA A 131 -19.72 3.79 -8.29
CA ALA A 131 -18.96 4.55 -9.28
C ALA A 131 -17.78 5.31 -8.66
N PHE A 132 -17.96 5.85 -7.44
CA PHE A 132 -16.88 6.49 -6.68
C PHE A 132 -15.75 5.49 -6.39
N ASP A 133 -16.06 4.30 -5.89
CA ASP A 133 -15.04 3.31 -5.54
C ASP A 133 -14.23 2.86 -6.75
N ILE A 134 -14.90 2.63 -7.89
CA ILE A 134 -14.25 2.23 -9.13
C ILE A 134 -13.27 3.33 -9.59
N LEU A 135 -13.71 4.60 -9.54
CA LEU A 135 -12.86 5.73 -9.93
C LEU A 135 -11.69 5.93 -8.97
N LEU A 136 -11.91 5.76 -7.67
CA LEU A 136 -10.84 5.86 -6.68
C LEU A 136 -9.84 4.71 -6.82
N LYS A 137 -10.31 3.47 -7.00
CA LYS A 137 -9.46 2.31 -7.28
C LYS A 137 -8.63 2.54 -8.54
N ALA A 138 -9.26 3.00 -9.62
CA ALA A 138 -8.54 3.33 -10.84
C ALA A 138 -7.48 4.43 -10.63
N ALA A 139 -7.75 5.44 -9.78
CA ALA A 139 -6.80 6.51 -9.49
C ALA A 139 -5.59 6.05 -8.65
N THR A 140 -5.76 5.02 -7.82
CA THR A 140 -4.71 4.44 -6.98
C THR A 140 -3.94 3.29 -7.67
N GLU A 141 -4.48 2.76 -8.77
CA GLU A 141 -3.78 1.83 -9.66
C GLU A 141 -2.79 2.54 -10.60
N GLY A 142 -1.78 1.82 -11.07
CA GLY A 142 -0.80 2.33 -12.04
C GLY A 142 0.20 3.33 -11.45
N LEU A 143 0.59 3.14 -10.18
CA LEU A 143 1.69 3.89 -9.57
C LEU A 143 3.02 3.64 -10.30
N GLU A 144 3.93 4.61 -10.26
CA GLU A 144 5.24 4.49 -10.89
C GLU A 144 6.17 3.61 -10.03
N LEU A 145 6.76 2.58 -10.62
CA LEU A 145 7.60 1.63 -9.89
C LEU A 145 8.99 2.21 -9.57
N VAL A 146 9.51 1.87 -8.39
CA VAL A 146 10.90 2.12 -8.01
C VAL A 146 11.68 0.82 -8.13
N PHE A 147 12.78 0.87 -8.86
CA PHE A 147 13.68 -0.29 -9.00
C PHE A 147 14.67 -0.32 -7.85
N ASP A 148 14.77 -1.47 -7.19
CA ASP A 148 15.80 -1.73 -6.19
C ASP A 148 17.12 -2.07 -6.90
N ASN A 149 18.09 -1.17 -6.78
CA ASN A 149 19.44 -1.35 -7.32
C ASN A 149 20.45 -1.80 -6.26
N GLY A 150 19.99 -2.09 -5.05
CA GLY A 150 20.85 -2.41 -3.92
C GLY A 150 21.67 -1.22 -3.41
N PHE A 151 22.41 -1.44 -2.33
CA PHE A 151 23.15 -0.40 -1.64
C PHE A 151 24.52 -0.11 -2.30
N GLY A 152 24.79 1.17 -2.57
CA GLY A 152 26.11 1.67 -2.98
C GLY A 152 26.63 1.11 -4.32
N GLN A 153 25.73 0.63 -5.17
CA GLN A 153 26.07 0.21 -6.53
C GLN A 153 26.20 1.44 -7.44
N THR A 154 26.64 1.22 -8.68
CA THR A 154 26.53 2.24 -9.74
C THR A 154 25.58 1.70 -10.78
N GLY A 155 24.69 2.55 -11.30
CA GLY A 155 23.66 2.08 -12.23
C GLY A 155 22.59 3.12 -12.53
N PHE A 156 21.52 2.66 -13.14
CA PHE A 156 20.36 3.48 -13.49
C PHE A 156 19.39 3.54 -12.32
N TYR A 157 19.35 4.65 -11.61
CA TYR A 157 18.42 4.87 -10.51
C TYR A 157 17.05 5.38 -10.99
N SER A 158 15.99 4.96 -10.30
CA SER A 158 14.64 5.52 -10.50
C SER A 158 14.63 7.00 -10.13
N MET A 159 14.11 7.82 -11.05
CA MET A 159 13.94 9.26 -10.81
C MET A 159 12.62 9.50 -10.07
N VAL A 160 12.71 9.80 -8.78
CA VAL A 160 11.54 10.08 -7.93
C VAL A 160 11.41 11.60 -7.73
N PRO A 161 10.23 12.21 -7.94
CA PRO A 161 10.01 13.61 -7.62
C PRO A 161 10.28 13.90 -6.14
N ARG A 162 10.86 15.07 -5.83
CA ARG A 162 11.31 15.42 -4.47
C ARG A 162 10.17 15.39 -3.44
N ASN A 163 8.98 15.82 -3.86
CA ASN A 163 7.76 15.88 -3.07
C ASN A 163 6.80 14.71 -3.34
N ALA A 164 7.30 13.60 -3.90
CA ALA A 164 6.49 12.39 -4.05
C ALA A 164 6.31 11.70 -2.70
N THR A 165 5.39 10.74 -2.68
CA THR A 165 5.22 9.81 -1.56
C THR A 165 5.52 8.41 -2.07
N LEU A 166 6.34 7.67 -1.31
CA LEU A 166 6.74 6.30 -1.64
C LEU A 166 5.81 5.31 -0.93
N ALA A 167 5.26 4.35 -1.65
CA ALA A 167 4.55 3.21 -1.12
C ALA A 167 5.43 1.97 -1.07
N LEU A 168 5.54 1.37 0.10
CA LEU A 168 6.10 0.04 0.34
C LEU A 168 4.93 -0.94 0.52
N THR A 169 4.76 -1.86 -0.42
CA THR A 169 3.70 -2.88 -0.34
C THR A 169 4.27 -4.18 0.19
N PHE A 170 3.62 -4.76 1.18
CA PHE A 170 4.00 -6.02 1.80
C PHE A 170 3.05 -7.15 1.36
N ASP A 171 3.47 -8.39 1.55
CA ASP A 171 2.67 -9.58 1.26
C ASP A 171 1.74 -10.01 2.41
N ASP A 172 1.71 -9.24 3.50
CA ASP A 172 0.86 -9.47 4.66
C ASP A 172 0.47 -8.16 5.36
N LEU A 173 -0.48 -8.26 6.30
CA LEU A 173 -0.97 -7.13 7.11
C LEU A 173 0.06 -6.71 8.16
N ILE A 174 0.26 -5.41 8.31
CA ILE A 174 1.31 -4.81 9.14
C ILE A 174 0.76 -4.48 10.53
N ASP A 175 1.55 -4.76 11.57
CA ASP A 175 1.26 -4.28 12.91
C ASP A 175 1.55 -2.77 13.03
N PRO A 176 0.51 -1.93 13.22
CA PRO A 176 0.68 -0.49 13.31
C PRO A 176 1.56 -0.08 14.51
N ALA A 177 1.65 -0.87 15.58
CA ALA A 177 2.51 -0.58 16.72
C ALA A 177 4.01 -0.65 16.36
N THR A 178 4.35 -1.42 15.32
CA THR A 178 5.72 -1.53 14.81
C THR A 178 6.03 -0.55 13.69
N LEU A 179 5.05 0.21 13.19
CA LEU A 179 5.26 1.16 12.12
C LEU A 179 5.80 2.49 12.65
N ASN A 180 7.12 2.67 12.59
CA ASN A 180 7.78 3.89 13.07
C ASN A 180 9.13 4.14 12.37
N SER A 181 9.70 5.33 12.61
CA SER A 181 10.98 5.78 12.03
C SER A 181 12.22 5.00 12.45
N LYS A 182 12.12 4.11 13.45
CA LYS A 182 13.20 3.17 13.80
C LYS A 182 13.15 1.91 12.95
N ASN A 183 11.97 1.53 12.47
CA ASN A 183 11.73 0.32 11.71
C ASN A 183 11.68 0.57 10.19
N VAL A 184 11.39 1.81 9.77
CA VAL A 184 11.52 2.27 8.39
C VAL A 184 12.37 3.53 8.40
N LYS A 185 13.59 3.46 7.86
CA LYS A 185 14.56 4.56 7.90
C LYS A 185 14.77 5.13 6.51
N VAL A 186 14.74 6.46 6.39
CA VAL A 186 15.13 7.16 5.16
C VAL A 186 16.47 7.85 5.39
N LEU A 187 17.40 7.63 4.47
CA LEU A 187 18.71 8.25 4.44
C LEU A 187 18.87 9.03 3.14
N VAL A 188 19.57 10.14 3.19
CA VAL A 188 19.83 11.02 2.03
C VAL A 188 21.30 11.41 1.95
N GLY A 189 21.68 11.99 0.81
CA GLY A 189 23.05 12.43 0.51
C GLY A 189 23.74 11.49 -0.47
N ILE A 190 24.95 11.83 -0.90
CA ILE A 190 25.76 11.01 -1.83
C ILE A 190 27.10 10.73 -1.14
N PRO A 191 27.32 9.54 -0.55
CA PRO A 191 26.38 8.42 -0.43
C PRO A 191 25.24 8.70 0.59
N ALA A 192 24.11 8.01 0.47
CA ALA A 192 22.95 8.25 1.33
C ALA A 192 23.13 7.66 2.73
N VAL A 193 23.75 8.46 3.60
CA VAL A 193 24.10 8.11 5.01
C VAL A 193 23.51 9.07 6.04
N VAL A 194 22.94 10.20 5.62
CA VAL A 194 22.37 11.20 6.51
C VAL A 194 20.90 10.87 6.78
N PRO A 195 20.47 10.67 8.05
CA PRO A 195 19.06 10.47 8.36
C PRO A 195 18.18 11.61 7.87
N PHE A 196 17.11 11.26 7.17
CA PHE A 196 16.08 12.18 6.72
C PHE A 196 14.83 11.98 7.56
N SER A 197 14.23 13.08 8.01
CA SER A 197 12.98 13.04 8.78
C SER A 197 11.82 13.14 7.82
N CYS A 198 10.99 12.10 7.76
CA CYS A 198 9.82 12.01 6.90
C CYS A 198 8.64 11.46 7.71
N ARG A 199 7.44 11.58 7.15
CA ARG A 199 6.25 10.94 7.71
C ARG A 199 6.19 9.50 7.22
N ILE A 200 5.88 8.58 8.14
CA ILE A 200 5.69 7.17 7.85
C ILE A 200 4.28 6.85 8.32
N LEU A 201 3.41 6.51 7.37
CA LEU A 201 1.97 6.42 7.56
C LEU A 201 1.50 5.04 7.09
N PRO A 202 0.53 4.41 7.78
CA PRO A 202 -0.18 3.28 7.20
C PRO A 202 -1.05 3.78 6.04
N ASP A 203 -1.12 3.02 4.96
CA ASP A 203 -2.04 3.36 3.87
C ASP A 203 -3.49 3.14 4.34
N PRO A 204 -4.37 4.14 4.21
CA PRO A 204 -5.73 4.08 4.77
C PRO A 204 -6.72 3.28 3.92
N VAL A 205 -6.36 2.88 2.69
CA VAL A 205 -7.29 2.22 1.76
C VAL A 205 -6.81 0.87 1.25
N PHE A 206 -5.53 0.49 1.41
CA PHE A 206 -5.02 -0.83 1.01
C PHE A 206 -4.68 -1.72 2.19
N GLY A 207 -5.35 -2.87 2.29
CA GLY A 207 -5.17 -3.79 3.42
C GLY A 207 -6.28 -4.83 3.49
N ASP A 208 -6.68 -5.19 4.71
CA ASP A 208 -7.84 -6.05 4.96
C ASP A 208 -8.51 -5.62 6.27
N ILE A 209 -9.74 -6.09 6.48
CA ILE A 209 -10.53 -5.86 7.68
C ILE A 209 -10.62 -7.17 8.44
N GLN A 210 -10.28 -7.14 9.73
CA GLN A 210 -10.33 -8.32 10.59
C GLN A 210 -10.43 -7.92 12.05
N ASP A 211 -11.22 -8.65 12.82
CA ASP A 211 -11.15 -8.69 14.28
C ASP A 211 -9.92 -9.52 14.70
N PHE A 212 -8.80 -8.85 15.01
CA PHE A 212 -7.57 -9.56 15.38
C PHE A 212 -7.48 -9.87 16.88
N ASP A 213 -8.08 -9.03 17.74
CA ASP A 213 -8.00 -9.18 19.20
C ASP A 213 -9.17 -10.00 19.79
N GLY A 214 -10.19 -10.30 18.99
CA GLY A 214 -11.34 -11.12 19.33
C GLY A 214 -12.41 -10.37 20.13
N ASP A 215 -12.44 -9.04 20.10
CA ASP A 215 -13.41 -8.24 20.84
C ASP A 215 -14.79 -8.12 20.15
N GLY A 216 -14.89 -8.63 18.92
CA GLY A 216 -16.09 -8.63 18.08
C GLY A 216 -16.29 -7.34 17.28
N GLN A 217 -15.34 -6.42 17.28
CA GLN A 217 -15.21 -5.32 16.34
C GLN A 217 -14.17 -5.69 15.29
N GLU A 218 -14.40 -5.26 14.05
CA GLU A 218 -13.38 -5.44 13.01
C GLU A 218 -12.51 -4.19 12.91
N GLU A 219 -11.21 -4.36 12.80
CA GLU A 219 -10.26 -3.28 12.53
C GLU A 219 -9.72 -3.35 11.10
N PHE A 220 -9.36 -2.19 10.57
CA PHE A 220 -8.59 -2.11 9.34
C PHE A 220 -7.10 -2.23 9.63
N TYR A 221 -6.43 -3.15 8.93
CA TYR A 221 -4.98 -3.29 8.95
C TYR A 221 -4.42 -3.09 7.55
N THR A 222 -3.40 -2.24 7.43
CA THR A 222 -2.80 -1.93 6.15
C THR A 222 -1.84 -3.02 5.69
N SER A 223 -1.73 -3.21 4.38
CA SER A 223 -0.63 -3.97 3.76
C SER A 223 0.40 -3.06 3.08
N ARG A 224 0.22 -1.73 3.17
CA ARG A 224 1.01 -0.75 2.44
C ARG A 224 1.45 0.38 3.38
N VAL A 225 2.74 0.68 3.39
CA VAL A 225 3.30 1.81 4.16
C VAL A 225 3.59 2.94 3.21
N LEU A 226 3.14 4.13 3.56
CA LEU A 226 3.45 5.37 2.86
C LEU A 226 4.59 6.10 3.56
N ILE A 227 5.58 6.53 2.79
CA ILE A 227 6.65 7.40 3.22
C ILE A 227 6.48 8.71 2.48
N ASP A 228 5.99 9.71 3.21
CA ASP A 228 5.79 11.05 2.69
C ASP A 228 7.00 11.90 3.00
N PHE A 229 7.71 12.29 1.93
CA PHE A 229 8.96 13.03 2.03
C PHE A 229 8.74 14.51 2.29
N ALA A 230 7.58 15.06 1.93
CA ALA A 230 7.31 16.49 2.05
C ALA A 230 6.41 16.77 3.25
N VAL A 231 6.98 17.32 4.32
CA VAL A 231 6.23 17.60 5.57
C VAL A 231 5.87 19.07 5.63
N ASN A 232 4.58 19.39 5.67
CA ASN A 232 4.12 20.76 5.85
C ASN A 232 4.06 21.16 7.34
N SER A 233 3.79 22.45 7.61
CA SER A 233 3.74 22.98 8.97
C SER A 233 2.65 22.34 9.83
N PHE A 234 1.49 22.02 9.24
CA PHE A 234 0.37 21.43 9.99
C PHE A 234 0.69 19.99 10.41
N GLU A 235 1.22 19.20 9.48
CA GLU A 235 1.62 17.81 9.70
C GLU A 235 2.76 17.72 10.73
N SER A 236 3.73 18.62 10.64
CA SER A 236 4.83 18.76 11.60
C SER A 236 4.32 18.86 13.05
N PHE A 237 3.29 19.68 13.31
CA PHE A 237 2.68 19.81 14.64
C PHE A 237 1.80 18.64 15.04
N SER A 238 1.21 17.92 14.08
CA SER A 238 0.38 16.74 14.34
C SER A 238 1.19 15.49 14.69
N ALA A 239 2.47 15.44 14.26
CA ALA A 239 3.36 14.33 14.52
C ALA A 239 3.86 14.30 15.98
N SER A 240 4.03 13.11 16.54
CA SER A 240 4.58 12.89 17.88
C SER A 240 5.75 11.91 17.81
N PRO A 241 7.02 12.36 17.96
CA PRO A 241 7.44 13.75 18.16
C PRO A 241 7.26 14.62 16.90
N ALA A 242 7.23 15.94 17.09
CA ALA A 242 7.10 16.89 15.98
C ALA A 242 8.22 16.68 14.95
N LEU A 243 7.83 16.62 13.67
CA LEU A 243 8.77 16.44 12.57
C LEU A 243 9.27 17.80 12.06
N PRO A 244 10.51 17.90 11.55
CA PRO A 244 10.97 19.09 10.84
C PRO A 244 10.07 19.40 9.64
N ILE A 245 9.82 20.69 9.39
CA ILE A 245 9.07 21.15 8.22
C ILE A 245 10.00 21.08 7.01
N GLU A 246 9.61 20.29 6.01
CA GLU A 246 10.38 20.03 4.79
C GLU A 246 9.47 20.07 3.55
N PRO A 247 8.99 21.25 3.12
CA PRO A 247 7.95 21.36 2.10
C PRO A 247 8.44 20.98 0.70
N GLU A 248 9.76 20.99 0.47
CA GLU A 248 10.36 20.59 -0.80
C GLU A 248 10.58 19.07 -0.90
N GLY A 249 10.53 18.36 0.23
CA GLY A 249 10.84 16.95 0.35
C GLY A 249 12.31 16.59 0.15
N LEU A 250 12.59 15.50 -0.57
CA LEU A 250 13.93 14.95 -0.74
C LEU A 250 14.92 15.98 -1.33
N PRO A 251 16.23 15.92 -1.03
CA PRO A 251 17.22 16.75 -1.71
C PRO A 251 17.32 16.36 -3.19
N ALA A 252 17.62 17.34 -4.05
CA ALA A 252 17.81 17.11 -5.48
C ALA A 252 19.00 16.17 -5.73
N SER A 253 18.87 15.25 -6.69
CA SER A 253 20.01 14.49 -7.16
C SER A 253 20.89 15.35 -8.05
N ILE A 254 22.19 15.33 -7.80
CA ILE A 254 23.21 16.01 -8.62
C ILE A 254 23.96 15.04 -9.55
N ASP A 255 23.72 13.74 -9.41
CA ASP A 255 24.34 12.68 -10.22
C ASP A 255 23.33 11.55 -10.49
N GLN A 256 23.23 11.11 -11.73
CA GLN A 256 22.33 10.03 -12.14
C GLN A 256 22.90 8.64 -11.84
N ASN A 257 24.20 8.53 -11.56
CA ASN A 257 24.90 7.25 -11.37
C ASN A 257 25.05 6.82 -9.91
N HIS A 258 24.61 7.65 -8.96
CA HIS A 258 24.71 7.40 -7.53
C HIS A 258 23.35 7.56 -6.85
N ASP A 259 23.10 6.75 -5.84
CA ASP A 259 21.95 6.93 -4.95
C ASP A 259 22.12 8.21 -4.13
N ASN A 260 21.08 9.06 -4.14
CA ASN A 260 20.97 10.21 -3.24
C ASN A 260 19.96 9.98 -2.11
N VAL A 261 19.24 8.85 -2.14
CA VAL A 261 18.21 8.43 -1.17
C VAL A 261 18.28 6.92 -0.98
N ASN A 262 18.22 6.45 0.28
CA ASN A 262 18.12 5.05 0.65
C ASN A 262 16.98 4.84 1.65
N VAL A 263 16.14 3.85 1.40
CA VAL A 263 15.19 3.33 2.39
C VAL A 263 15.77 2.07 3.00
N ARG A 264 15.85 2.01 4.33
CA ARG A 264 16.35 0.84 5.07
C ARG A 264 15.30 0.33 6.02
N ILE A 265 15.00 -0.96 5.89
CA ILE A 265 14.11 -1.70 6.78
C ILE A 265 15.00 -2.72 7.53
N PRO A 266 15.23 -2.54 8.84
CA PRO A 266 16.01 -3.48 9.63
C PRO A 266 15.32 -4.85 9.68
N THR A 267 16.10 -5.92 9.51
CA THR A 267 15.65 -7.33 9.55
C THR A 267 16.09 -8.07 10.81
N MET A 268 16.97 -7.46 11.62
CA MET A 268 17.48 -8.05 12.85
C MET A 268 17.58 -7.01 13.96
N ILE A 269 17.19 -7.42 15.17
CA ILE A 269 17.39 -6.63 16.38
C ILE A 269 18.89 -6.59 16.67
N ASN A 270 19.41 -5.39 16.88
CA ASN A 270 20.79 -5.17 17.29
C ASN A 270 20.87 -3.96 18.22
N GLY A 271 20.93 -4.24 19.52
CA GLY A 271 20.99 -3.21 20.56
C GLY A 271 22.24 -2.34 20.48
N VAL A 272 23.35 -2.84 19.90
CA VAL A 272 24.59 -2.06 19.73
C VAL A 272 24.39 -0.92 18.73
N TYR A 273 23.53 -1.12 17.72
CA TYR A 273 23.17 -0.10 16.73
C TYR A 273 21.85 0.62 17.06
N GLY A 274 21.32 0.45 18.28
CA GLY A 274 20.07 1.06 18.71
C GLY A 274 18.82 0.49 18.03
N GLN A 275 18.93 -0.67 17.36
CA GLN A 275 17.78 -1.36 16.77
C GLN A 275 17.17 -2.31 17.80
N THR A 276 16.10 -1.88 18.46
CA THR A 276 15.44 -2.64 19.54
C THR A 276 14.12 -3.30 19.12
N THR A 277 13.58 -2.92 17.97
CA THR A 277 12.30 -3.38 17.42
C THR A 277 12.47 -3.68 15.94
N LEU A 278 11.50 -4.37 15.31
CA LEU A 278 11.44 -4.60 13.87
C LEU A 278 10.04 -4.27 13.37
N LEU A 279 9.90 -4.01 12.07
CA LEU A 279 8.60 -3.98 11.41
C LEU A 279 8.09 -5.41 11.31
N THR A 280 6.87 -5.67 11.77
CA THR A 280 6.29 -7.02 11.78
C THR A 280 4.87 -7.03 11.25
N ASN A 281 4.38 -8.22 10.91
CA ASN A 281 2.96 -8.46 10.78
C ASN A 281 2.26 -8.55 12.15
N LEU A 282 0.94 -8.73 12.14
CA LEU A 282 0.09 -8.81 13.35
C LEU A 282 0.48 -9.96 14.30
N THR A 283 1.13 -11.01 13.80
CA THR A 283 1.62 -12.14 14.61
C THR A 283 3.08 -11.99 15.08
N GLY A 284 3.73 -10.85 14.79
CA GLY A 284 5.08 -10.55 15.27
C GLY A 284 6.22 -11.09 14.40
N HIS A 285 5.93 -11.54 13.17
CA HIS A 285 6.95 -11.98 12.21
C HIS A 285 7.46 -10.78 11.39
N GLY A 286 8.78 -10.58 11.39
CA GLY A 286 9.44 -9.50 10.64
C GLY A 286 9.95 -9.91 9.26
N LEU A 287 10.71 -8.99 8.61
CA LEU A 287 11.38 -9.20 7.32
C LEU A 287 12.56 -10.17 7.40
#